data_AF-A0A2H0XDY4-F1
#
_entry.id   AF-A0A2H0XDY4-F1
#
_cell.length_a   1.000
_cell.length_b   1.000
_cell.length_c   1.000
_cell.angle_alpha   90.00
_cell.angle_beta   90.00
_cell.angle_gamma   90.00
#
_symmetry.space_group_name_H-M   'P 1'
#
loop_
_entity.id
_entity.type
_entity.pdbx_description
1 polymer ?
#
loop_
_entity_poly.entity_id
_entity_poly.type
_entity_poly.pdbx_seq_one_letter_code
_entity_poly.pdbx_strand_id
1 'polypeptide(L)'
;MNKRGFTLIELLIVIVILGILSMAILSAINPLEQIRKATDSGKRADSAELLNALERYYTTFQKYPWTTAPNGTLVDGATWLAELVSKAEVKVEFTTHKNLASLYATQDAQSLVHVCFVPESASFKALANKDVKGGTGTTHICIPE
;
A
#
# COMPACT_ATOMS: atom_id res chain seq x y z
N MET A 1 -23.34 9.24 54.41
CA MET A 1 -22.73 9.09 53.08
C MET A 1 -23.69 8.26 52.22
N ASN A 2 -24.64 8.89 51.53
CA ASN A 2 -25.67 8.17 50.77
C ASN A 2 -25.16 7.83 49.37
N LYS A 3 -24.68 6.60 49.18
CA LYS A 3 -24.42 6.04 47.85
C LYS A 3 -25.75 5.66 47.22
N ARG A 4 -26.20 6.41 46.21
CA ARG A 4 -27.31 5.99 45.34
C ARG A 4 -26.77 4.92 44.38
N GLY A 5 -27.34 3.72 44.46
CA GLY A 5 -27.04 2.63 43.53
C GLY A 5 -27.84 2.79 42.24
N PHE A 6 -27.31 2.27 41.13
CA PHE A 6 -28.02 2.15 39.86
C PHE A 6 -29.22 1.20 40.00
N THR A 7 -30.34 1.53 39.36
CA THR A 7 -31.48 0.62 39.29
C THR A 7 -31.26 -0.42 38.19
N LEU A 8 -31.86 -1.61 38.37
CA LEU A 8 -31.75 -2.72 37.41
C LEU A 8 -32.37 -2.35 36.05
N ILE A 9 -33.44 -1.54 36.06
CA ILE A 9 -34.11 -1.05 34.85
C ILE A 9 -33.23 -0.05 34.06
N GLU A 10 -32.49 0.81 34.75
CA GLU A 10 -31.56 1.73 34.08
C GLU A 10 -30.47 0.94 33.33
N LEU A 11 -29.91 -0.09 33.95
CA LEU A 11 -28.86 -0.89 33.30
C LEU A 11 -29.42 -1.72 32.13
N LEU A 12 -30.65 -2.23 32.24
CA LEU A 12 -31.34 -2.96 31.18
C LEU A 12 -31.59 -2.09 29.94
N ILE A 13 -32.08 -0.87 30.12
CA ILE A 13 -32.36 0.04 29.00
C ILE A 13 -31.05 0.43 28.30
N VAL A 14 -29.97 0.64 29.05
CA VAL A 14 -28.67 1.02 28.48
C VAL A 14 -28.10 -0.07 27.58
N ILE A 15 -28.13 -1.34 27.98
CA ILE A 15 -27.60 -2.42 27.12
C ILE A 15 -28.43 -2.62 25.85
N VAL A 16 -29.75 -2.37 25.91
CA VAL A 16 -30.63 -2.41 24.74
C VAL A 16 -30.29 -1.29 23.76
N ILE A 17 -30.13 -0.06 24.26
CA ILE A 17 -29.76 1.10 23.43
C ILE A 17 -28.35 0.90 22.83
N LEU A 18 -27.39 0.43 23.63
CA LEU A 18 -26.04 0.13 23.15
C LEU A 18 -26.03 -0.95 22.07
N GLY A 19 -26.88 -1.97 22.18
CA GLY A 19 -27.02 -3.00 21.15
C GLY A 19 -27.51 -2.45 19.80
N ILE A 20 -28.54 -1.60 19.82
CA ILE A 20 -29.11 -0.99 18.60
C ILE A 20 -28.11 -0.04 17.94
N LEU A 21 -27.47 0.84 18.73
CA LEU A 21 -26.50 1.80 18.22
C LEU A 21 -25.27 1.10 17.62
N SER A 22 -24.81 -0.01 18.23
CA SER A 22 -23.65 -0.75 17.74
C SER A 22 -23.88 -1.34 16.35
N MET A 23 -25.07 -1.89 16.08
CA MET A 23 -25.41 -2.42 14.75
C MET A 23 -25.48 -1.33 13.68
N ALA A 24 -26.03 -0.16 14.01
CA ALA A 24 -26.10 0.97 13.09
C ALA A 24 -24.71 1.48 12.67
N ILE A 25 -23.76 1.56 13.60
CA ILE A 25 -22.40 2.02 13.34
C ILE A 25 -21.65 1.04 12.42
N LEU A 26 -21.74 -0.27 12.68
CA LEU A 26 -21.09 -1.29 11.85
C LEU A 26 -21.65 -1.32 10.42
N SER A 27 -22.93 -0.97 10.24
CA SER A 27 -23.51 -0.84 8.90
C SER A 27 -23.06 0.41 8.16
N ALA A 28 -22.70 1.48 8.86
CA ALA A 28 -22.32 2.75 8.27
C ALA A 28 -20.85 2.78 7.82
N ILE A 29 -19.97 2.03 8.50
CA ILE A 29 -18.56 1.92 8.15
C ILE A 29 -18.38 0.63 7.35
N ASN A 30 -17.80 0.68 6.16
CA ASN A 30 -17.32 -0.53 5.46
C ASN A 30 -15.92 -0.87 5.99
N PRO A 31 -15.76 -1.72 7.02
CA PRO A 31 -14.45 -1.98 7.64
C PRO A 31 -13.48 -2.63 6.64
N LEU A 32 -14.02 -3.42 5.71
CA LEU A 32 -13.24 -4.14 4.72
C LEU A 32 -12.58 -3.17 3.73
N GLU A 33 -13.29 -2.13 3.32
CA GLU A 33 -12.74 -1.07 2.48
C GLU A 33 -11.68 -0.23 3.22
N GLN A 34 -11.87 0.03 4.52
CA GLN A 34 -10.85 0.75 5.31
C GLN A 34 -9.55 -0.04 5.43
N ILE A 35 -9.63 -1.36 5.65
CA ILE A 35 -8.45 -2.24 5.72
C ILE A 35 -7.73 -2.23 4.37
N ARG A 36 -8.46 -2.41 3.26
CA ARG A 36 -7.88 -2.35 1.91
C ARG A 36 -7.20 -1.02 1.63
N LYS A 37 -7.81 0.09 2.05
CA LYS A 37 -7.25 1.43 1.91
C LYS A 37 -5.95 1.58 2.70
N ALA A 38 -5.88 1.03 3.92
CA ALA A 38 -4.66 1.01 4.72
C ALA A 38 -3.55 0.19 4.03
N THR A 39 -3.88 -0.99 3.50
CA THR A 39 -2.93 -1.82 2.73
C THR A 39 -2.40 -1.10 1.49
N ASP A 40 -3.26 -0.47 0.70
CA ASP A 40 -2.84 0.28 -0.49
C ASP A 40 -2.00 1.51 -0.14
N SER A 41 -2.29 2.17 0.98
CA SER A 41 -1.43 3.23 1.51
C SER A 41 -0.05 2.71 1.88
N GLY A 42 0.04 1.49 2.44
CA GLY A 42 1.29 0.79 2.72
C GLY A 42 2.06 0.51 1.43
N LYS A 43 1.41 -0.09 0.42
CA LYS A 43 2.02 -0.34 -0.90
C LYS A 43 2.56 0.95 -1.52
N ARG A 44 1.83 2.05 -1.42
CA ARG A 44 2.28 3.36 -1.93
C ARG A 44 3.56 3.84 -1.23
N ALA A 45 3.63 3.70 0.09
CA ALA A 45 4.81 4.07 0.87
C ALA A 45 6.01 3.18 0.52
N ASP A 46 5.81 1.86 0.47
CA ASP A 46 6.84 0.89 0.09
C ASP A 46 7.34 1.16 -1.35
N SER A 47 6.43 1.51 -2.27
CA SER A 47 6.79 1.86 -3.66
C SER A 47 7.67 3.10 -3.74
N ALA A 48 7.34 4.14 -2.95
CA ALA A 48 8.12 5.37 -2.90
C ALA A 48 9.50 5.15 -2.24
N GLU A 49 9.57 4.34 -1.18
CA GLU A 49 10.85 3.96 -0.57
C GLU A 49 11.74 3.23 -1.57
N LEU A 50 11.16 2.32 -2.35
CA LEU A 50 11.88 1.58 -3.39
C LEU A 50 12.38 2.48 -4.52
N LEU A 51 11.53 3.37 -5.04
CA LEU A 51 11.91 4.32 -6.09
C LEU A 51 13.09 5.19 -5.64
N ASN A 52 12.98 5.78 -4.45
CA ASN A 52 14.06 6.58 -3.86
C ASN A 52 15.38 5.78 -3.73
N ALA A 53 15.30 4.50 -3.38
CA ALA A 53 16.50 3.66 -3.29
C ALA A 53 17.11 3.36 -4.65
N LEU A 54 16.29 3.14 -5.68
CA LEU A 54 16.75 2.95 -7.05
C LEU A 54 17.43 4.20 -7.60
N GLU A 55 16.89 5.38 -7.30
CA GLU A 55 17.47 6.67 -7.70
C GLU A 55 18.82 6.95 -7.00
N ARG A 56 18.92 6.68 -5.69
CA ARG A 56 20.20 6.78 -4.97
C ARG A 56 21.25 5.82 -5.51
N TYR A 57 20.85 4.58 -5.78
CA TYR A 57 21.73 3.59 -6.39
C TYR A 57 22.20 4.07 -7.78
N TYR A 58 21.29 4.58 -8.62
CA TYR A 58 21.64 5.11 -9.93
C TYR A 58 22.59 6.31 -9.85
N THR A 59 22.35 7.22 -8.90
CA THR A 59 23.22 8.38 -8.68
C THR A 59 24.66 7.94 -8.36
N THR A 60 24.82 6.88 -7.55
CA THR A 60 26.13 6.37 -7.11
C THR A 60 26.82 5.50 -8.16
N PHE A 61 26.09 4.59 -8.81
CA PHE A 61 26.66 3.56 -9.68
C PHE A 61 26.44 3.82 -11.19
N GLN A 62 25.69 4.86 -11.54
CA GLN A 62 25.32 5.23 -12.92
C GLN A 62 24.66 4.09 -13.71
N LYS A 63 24.06 3.15 -12.99
CA LYS A 63 23.35 1.99 -13.50
C LYS A 63 22.29 1.59 -12.49
N TYR A 64 21.29 0.84 -12.93
CA TYR A 64 20.33 0.22 -12.04
C TYR A 64 20.77 -1.20 -11.64
N PRO A 65 20.26 -1.75 -10.51
CA PRO A 65 20.71 -3.04 -9.99
C PRO A 65 20.17 -4.25 -10.78
N TRP A 66 19.32 -4.05 -11.79
CA TRP A 66 18.87 -5.12 -12.67
C TRP A 66 19.79 -5.25 -13.89
N THR A 67 19.91 -6.48 -14.39
CA THR A 67 20.64 -6.79 -15.63
C THR A 67 19.83 -6.43 -16.87
N THR A 68 18.50 -6.51 -16.79
CA THR A 68 17.55 -6.21 -17.86
C THR A 68 16.46 -5.30 -17.31
N ALA A 69 16.11 -4.25 -18.06
CA ALA A 69 15.07 -3.29 -17.69
C ALA A 69 13.77 -3.99 -17.29
N PRO A 70 13.16 -3.62 -16.15
CA PRO A 70 11.91 -4.23 -15.71
C PRO A 70 10.76 -3.78 -16.63
N ASN A 71 10.02 -4.76 -17.15
CA ASN A 71 8.88 -4.56 -18.03
C ASN A 71 7.58 -5.05 -17.38
N GLY A 72 7.27 -4.52 -16.19
CA GLY A 72 6.00 -4.82 -15.51
C GLY A 72 6.02 -6.04 -14.58
N THR A 73 7.20 -6.62 -14.33
CA THR A 73 7.36 -7.73 -13.38
C THR A 73 8.58 -7.49 -12.49
N LEU A 74 8.40 -7.34 -11.17
CA LEU A 74 9.52 -7.39 -10.19
C LEU A 74 9.52 -8.64 -9.33
N VAL A 75 8.75 -9.66 -9.71
CA VAL A 75 8.59 -10.84 -8.87
C VAL A 75 9.73 -11.86 -9.04
N ASP A 76 10.68 -11.61 -9.94
CA ASP A 76 11.93 -12.39 -10.03
C ASP A 76 13.09 -11.75 -9.22
N GLY A 77 12.73 -10.85 -8.29
CA GLY A 77 13.59 -9.85 -7.68
C GLY A 77 14.38 -10.25 -6.44
N ALA A 78 14.84 -11.50 -6.35
CA ALA A 78 15.73 -11.87 -5.24
C ALA A 78 17.14 -11.25 -5.40
N THR A 79 17.61 -11.04 -6.64
CA THR A 79 19.00 -10.65 -6.90
C THR A 79 19.23 -9.14 -6.83
N TRP A 80 18.42 -8.33 -7.52
CA TRP A 80 18.59 -6.87 -7.53
C TRP A 80 18.23 -6.23 -6.19
N LEU A 81 17.23 -6.77 -5.47
CA LEU A 81 16.88 -6.28 -4.14
C LEU A 81 17.96 -6.65 -3.12
N ALA A 82 18.53 -7.86 -3.22
CA ALA A 82 19.70 -8.24 -2.42
C ALA A 82 20.90 -7.33 -2.72
N GLU A 83 21.07 -6.87 -3.96
CA GLU A 83 22.11 -5.89 -4.29
C GLU A 83 21.87 -4.55 -3.60
N LEU A 84 20.64 -3.99 -3.65
CA LEU A 84 20.30 -2.75 -2.93
C LEU A 84 20.55 -2.87 -1.43
N VAL A 85 20.17 -3.99 -0.84
CA VAL A 85 20.41 -4.28 0.58
C VAL A 85 21.91 -4.38 0.87
N SER A 86 22.67 -5.07 0.01
CA SER A 86 24.13 -5.22 0.16
C SER A 86 24.88 -3.89 0.05
N LYS A 87 24.33 -2.94 -0.72
CA LYS A 87 24.87 -1.58 -0.88
C LYS A 87 24.28 -0.58 0.12
N ALA A 88 23.49 -1.06 1.09
CA ALA A 88 22.84 -0.25 2.12
C ALA A 88 21.90 0.84 1.58
N GLU A 89 21.33 0.64 0.38
CA GLU A 89 20.35 1.56 -0.20
C GLU A 89 18.93 1.30 0.32
N VAL A 90 18.65 0.07 0.76
CA VAL A 90 17.39 -0.34 1.38
C VAL A 90 17.73 -1.20 2.60
N LYS A 91 16.90 -1.12 3.65
CA LYS A 91 17.10 -1.97 4.84
C LYS A 91 16.71 -3.42 4.56
N VAL A 92 17.35 -4.36 5.27
CA VAL A 92 17.04 -5.80 5.15
C VAL A 92 15.57 -6.10 5.42
N GLU A 93 14.91 -5.37 6.32
CA GLU A 93 13.52 -5.62 6.68
C GLU A 93 12.57 -5.46 5.47
N PHE A 94 12.91 -4.59 4.52
CA PHE A 94 12.11 -4.35 3.32
C PHE A 94 11.91 -5.63 2.49
N THR A 95 12.89 -6.55 2.51
CA THR A 95 12.79 -7.85 1.82
C THR A 95 11.69 -8.76 2.39
N THR A 96 11.23 -8.48 3.61
CA THR A 96 10.19 -9.25 4.30
C THR A 96 8.82 -8.57 4.28
N HIS A 97 8.72 -7.38 3.68
CA HIS A 97 7.45 -6.64 3.61
C HIS A 97 6.43 -7.40 2.76
N LYS A 98 5.23 -7.60 3.31
CA LYS A 98 4.15 -8.34 2.65
C LYS A 98 3.69 -7.72 1.33
N ASN A 99 3.84 -6.40 1.20
CA ASN A 99 3.42 -5.65 0.04
C ASN A 99 4.37 -5.81 -1.16
N LEU A 100 5.60 -6.25 -0.93
CA LEU A 100 6.66 -6.28 -1.94
C LEU A 100 6.29 -7.13 -3.16
N ALA A 101 5.62 -8.28 -2.95
CA ALA A 101 5.17 -9.16 -4.03
C ALA A 101 4.11 -8.52 -4.94
N SER A 102 3.44 -7.46 -4.48
CA SER A 102 2.43 -6.73 -5.26
C SER A 102 2.99 -5.49 -5.98
N LEU A 103 4.28 -5.19 -5.77
CA LEU A 103 4.96 -4.10 -6.42
C LEU A 103 5.63 -4.60 -7.70
N TYR A 104 5.66 -3.75 -8.72
CA TYR A 104 6.45 -3.96 -9.92
C TYR A 104 7.03 -2.61 -10.38
N ALA A 105 8.10 -2.65 -11.14
CA ALA A 105 8.67 -1.49 -11.78
C ALA A 105 8.52 -1.66 -13.27
N THR A 106 8.42 -0.52 -13.92
CA THR A 106 8.42 -0.41 -15.36
C THR A 106 9.42 0.67 -15.72
N GLN A 107 10.15 0.44 -16.79
CA GLN A 107 10.94 1.48 -17.42
C GLN A 107 10.20 1.99 -18.65
N ASP A 108 10.12 3.30 -18.82
CA ASP A 108 9.53 3.90 -20.01
C ASP A 108 10.55 4.05 -21.16
N ALA A 109 10.08 4.55 -22.31
CA ALA A 109 10.92 4.76 -23.49
C ALA A 109 12.05 5.78 -23.28
N GLN A 110 11.98 6.60 -22.23
CA GLN A 110 12.98 7.61 -21.86
C GLN A 110 13.96 7.08 -20.81
N SER A 111 13.93 5.78 -20.51
CA SER A 111 14.74 5.12 -19.48
C SER A 111 14.40 5.56 -18.04
N LEU A 112 13.26 6.23 -17.83
CA LEU A 112 12.81 6.61 -16.50
C LEU A 112 12.11 5.43 -15.84
N VAL A 113 12.38 5.24 -14.55
CA VAL A 113 11.92 4.09 -13.78
C VAL A 113 10.75 4.50 -12.92
N HIS A 114 9.64 3.79 -13.09
CA HIS A 114 8.43 3.98 -12.31
C HIS A 114 8.18 2.73 -11.48
N VAL A 115 7.90 2.90 -10.18
CA VAL A 115 7.45 1.81 -9.31
C VAL A 115 5.93 1.89 -9.18
N CYS A 116 5.25 0.79 -9.48
CA CYS A 116 3.81 0.71 -9.57
C CYS A 116 3.23 -0.46 -8.78
N PHE A 117 1.96 -0.35 -8.43
CA PHE A 117 1.22 -1.42 -7.77
C PHE A 117 -0.25 -1.44 -8.20
N VAL A 118 -0.89 -2.60 -8.03
CA VAL A 118 -2.33 -2.75 -8.29
C VAL A 118 -3.11 -2.49 -6.98
N PRO A 119 -4.00 -1.48 -6.95
CA PRO A 119 -4.78 -1.16 -5.76
C PRO A 119 -5.91 -2.15 -5.52
N GLU A 120 -6.24 -2.39 -4.26
CA GLU A 120 -7.34 -3.26 -3.84
C GLU A 120 -8.61 -2.48 -3.46
N SER A 121 -8.44 -1.33 -2.81
CA SER A 121 -9.50 -0.43 -2.37
C SER A 121 -10.18 0.28 -3.53
N ALA A 122 -11.49 0.49 -3.42
CA ALA A 122 -12.28 1.24 -4.41
C ALA A 122 -11.76 2.68 -4.56
N SER A 123 -11.34 3.30 -3.45
CA SER A 123 -10.79 4.66 -3.49
C SER A 123 -9.50 4.77 -4.30
N PHE A 124 -8.53 3.87 -4.12
CA PHE A 124 -7.30 3.88 -4.92
C PHE A 124 -7.54 3.39 -6.35
N LYS A 125 -8.47 2.45 -6.59
CA LYS A 125 -8.88 2.09 -7.96
C LYS A 125 -9.42 3.28 -8.74
N ALA A 126 -10.19 4.15 -8.09
CA ALA A 126 -10.67 5.38 -8.72
C ALA A 126 -9.53 6.37 -9.06
N LEU A 127 -8.43 6.34 -8.29
CA LEU A 127 -7.21 7.11 -8.61
C LEU A 127 -6.46 6.49 -9.78
N ALA A 128 -6.22 5.17 -9.74
CA ALA A 128 -5.58 4.43 -10.83
C ALA A 128 -6.27 4.67 -12.18
N ASN A 129 -7.60 4.70 -12.20
CA ASN A 129 -8.38 4.97 -13.40
C ASN A 129 -8.15 6.36 -14.00
N LYS A 130 -7.70 7.34 -13.21
CA LYS A 130 -7.34 8.68 -13.70
C LYS A 130 -5.92 8.73 -14.27
N ASP A 131 -5.06 7.84 -13.79
CA ASP A 131 -3.66 7.75 -14.22
C ASP A 131 -3.50 6.94 -15.52
N VAL A 132 -4.50 6.13 -15.90
CA VAL A 132 -4.52 5.42 -17.19
C VAL A 132 -4.69 6.42 -18.34
N LYS A 133 -3.59 6.72 -19.04
CA LYS A 133 -3.62 7.37 -20.35
C LYS A 133 -4.23 6.45 -21.42
N GLY A 134 -5.57 6.34 -21.43
CA GLY A 134 -6.34 5.95 -22.61
C GLY A 134 -6.18 4.55 -23.19
N GLY A 135 -5.90 3.51 -22.39
CA GLY A 135 -5.79 2.12 -22.88
C GLY A 135 -6.49 1.10 -21.99
N THR A 136 -7.08 0.09 -22.61
CA THR A 136 -7.69 -1.11 -21.98
C THR A 136 -6.65 -2.00 -21.30
N GLY A 137 -5.98 -1.47 -20.26
CA GLY A 137 -4.94 -2.14 -19.48
C GLY A 137 -5.26 -2.11 -17.99
N THR A 138 -4.68 -3.06 -17.26
CA THR A 138 -4.78 -3.23 -15.81
C THR A 138 -4.64 -1.91 -15.06
N THR A 139 -5.58 -1.61 -14.16
CA THR A 139 -5.61 -0.36 -13.40
C THR A 139 -4.53 -0.41 -12.32
N HIS A 140 -3.52 0.44 -12.46
CA HIS A 140 -2.37 0.48 -11.58
C HIS A 140 -2.02 1.93 -11.22
N ILE A 141 -1.30 2.09 -10.11
CA ILE A 141 -0.80 3.38 -9.66
C ILE A 141 0.72 3.30 -9.71
N CYS A 142 1.33 4.23 -10.42
CA CYS A 142 2.77 4.43 -10.42
C CYS A 142 3.14 5.64 -9.56
N ILE A 143 4.19 5.51 -8.76
CA ILE A 143 4.76 6.64 -8.03
C ILE A 143 5.52 7.49 -9.05
N PRO A 144 5.21 8.80 -9.16
CA PRO A 144 6.00 9.70 -9.99
C PRO A 144 7.40 9.88 -9.39
N GLU A 145 8.36 10.08 -10.29
CA GLU A 145 9.70 10.63 -9.99
C GLU A 145 9.61 12.03 -9.34
#